data_AF-A0A2V8X3V2-F1
#
_entry.id   AF-A0A2V8X3V2-F1
#
_cell.length_a   1.000
_cell.length_b   1.000
_cell.length_c   1.000
_cell.angle_alpha   90.00
_cell.angle_beta   90.00
_cell.angle_gamma   90.00
#
_symmetry.space_group_name_H-M   'P 1'
#
loop_
_entity.id
_entity.type
_entity.pdbx_description
1 polymer ?
#
loop_
_entity_poly.entity_id
_entity_poly.type
_entity_poly.pdbx_seq_one_letter_code
_entity_poly.pdbx_strand_id
1 'polypeptide(L)' 'MGITFPLLSDMNRRMLKSYGILKGYDVQNETYEWALRANIVIDKQGIIQLIDEGDSAVDPNSALTVCTTLHKKSTAK' A
#
# COMPACT_ATOMS: atom_id res chain seq x y z
N MET A 1 17.06 9.00 -10.59
CA MET A 1 16.31 8.73 -9.34
C MET A 1 17.06 7.64 -8.59
N GLY A 2 17.75 7.95 -7.49
CA GLY A 2 18.63 7.03 -6.77
C GLY A 2 17.91 6.08 -5.80
N ILE A 3 16.80 5.47 -6.23
CA ILE A 3 16.01 4.53 -5.41
C ILE A 3 16.61 3.12 -5.46
N THR A 4 16.51 2.38 -4.36
CA THR A 4 17.09 1.04 -4.19
C THR A 4 16.03 -0.07 -4.14
N PHE A 5 14.77 0.26 -4.43
CA PHE A 5 13.63 -0.66 -4.41
C PHE A 5 12.90 -0.63 -5.76
N PRO A 6 12.19 -1.72 -6.13
CA PRO A 6 11.49 -1.80 -7.40
C PRO A 6 10.27 -0.87 -7.44
N LEU A 7 9.96 -0.36 -8.64
CA LEU A 7 8.70 0.30 -8.94
C LEU A 7 7.82 -0.66 -9.73
N LEU A 8 6.57 -0.83 -9.28
CA LEU A 8 5.59 -1.67 -9.95
C LEU A 8 4.72 -0.83 -10.89
N SER A 9 4.49 -1.32 -12.10
CA SER A 9 3.48 -0.78 -13.02
C SER A 9 2.24 -1.67 -13.01
N ASP A 10 1.07 -1.11 -12.69
CA ASP A 10 -0.23 -1.79 -12.67
C ASP A 10 -1.19 -1.20 -13.73
N MET A 11 -0.78 -1.17 -15.00
CA MET A 11 -1.59 -0.57 -16.08
C MET A 11 -2.97 -1.23 -16.25
N ASN A 12 -3.09 -2.52 -15.90
CA ASN A 12 -4.37 -3.25 -15.95
C ASN A 12 -5.23 -3.07 -14.68
N ARG A 13 -4.74 -2.30 -13.69
CA ARG A 13 -5.43 -1.95 -12.45
C ARG A 13 -5.87 -3.15 -11.60
N ARG A 14 -5.29 -4.34 -11.83
CA ARG A 14 -5.70 -5.55 -11.10
C ARG A 14 -5.29 -5.46 -9.64
N MET A 15 -4.06 -5.05 -9.38
CA MET A 15 -3.54 -4.92 -8.02
C MET A 15 -4.32 -3.83 -7.27
N LEU A 16 -4.46 -2.64 -7.88
CA LEU A 16 -5.19 -1.53 -7.26
C LEU A 16 -6.62 -1.91 -6.86
N LYS A 17 -7.33 -2.67 -7.71
CA LYS A 17 -8.68 -3.19 -7.39
C LYS A 17 -8.65 -4.24 -6.29
N SER A 18 -7.72 -5.20 -6.36
CA SER A 18 -7.61 -6.28 -5.36
C SER A 18 -7.31 -5.77 -3.95
N TYR A 19 -6.51 -4.70 -3.84
CA TYR A 19 -6.20 -4.08 -2.55
C TYR A 19 -7.20 -2.97 -2.15
N GLY A 20 -8.21 -2.67 -2.97
CA GLY A 20 -9.22 -1.67 -2.67
C GLY A 20 -8.78 -0.21 -2.79
N ILE A 21 -7.59 0.04 -3.34
CA ILE A 21 -6.95 1.36 -3.37
C ILE A 21 -7.09 2.09 -4.73
N LEU A 22 -7.97 1.59 -5.61
CA LEU A 22 -8.32 2.31 -6.84
C LEU A 22 -9.45 3.30 -6.55
N LYS A 23 -9.23 4.58 -6.83
CA LYS A 23 -10.26 5.61 -6.66
C LYS A 23 -10.56 6.31 -7.98
N GLY A 24 -11.85 6.41 -8.28
CA GLY A 24 -12.39 7.23 -9.36
C GLY A 24 -12.60 8.67 -8.89
N TYR A 25 -12.30 9.61 -9.78
CA TYR A 25 -12.50 11.04 -9.58
C TYR A 25 -13.14 11.61 -10.82
N ASP A 26 -14.22 12.35 -10.65
CA ASP A 26 -14.88 13.03 -11.75
C ASP A 26 -14.17 14.35 -12.02
N VAL A 27 -13.56 14.46 -13.20
CA VAL A 27 -12.86 15.65 -13.66
C VAL A 27 -13.45 16.02 -15.02
N GLN A 28 -14.11 17.18 -15.09
CA GLN A 28 -14.71 17.70 -16.33
C GLN A 28 -15.65 16.71 -17.05
N ASN A 29 -16.56 16.06 -16.31
CA ASN A 29 -17.51 15.04 -16.81
C ASN A 29 -16.86 13.75 -17.34
N GLU A 30 -15.58 13.51 -17.05
CA GLU A 30 -14.89 12.26 -17.31
C GLU A 30 -14.43 11.65 -15.99
N THR A 31 -14.54 10.32 -15.86
CA THR A 31 -14.06 9.60 -14.68
C THR A 31 -12.60 9.18 -14.89
N TYR A 32 -11.72 9.75 -14.07
CA TYR A 32 -10.30 9.38 -14.00
C TYR A 32 -10.06 8.45 -12.82
N GLU A 33 -9.35 7.34 -13.05
CA GLU A 33 -8.99 6.38 -12.01
C GLU A 33 -7.49 6.42 -11.70
N TRP A 34 -7.15 6.47 -10.42
CA TRP A 34 -5.77 6.56 -9.93
C TRP A 34 -5.67 5.77 -8.62
N ALA A 35 -4.44 5.35 -8.31
CA ALA A 35 -4.13 4.76 -7.03
C ALA A 35 -4.27 5.83 -5.93
N LEU A 36 -4.97 5.48 -4.84
CA LEU A 36 -4.81 6.18 -3.58
C LEU A 36 -3.36 6.05 -3.10
N ARG A 37 -2.87 7.08 -2.42
CA ARG A 37 -1.68 6.90 -1.58
C ARG A 37 -2.02 5.83 -0.54
N ALA A 38 -1.23 4.78 -0.45
CA ALA A 38 -1.48 3.69 0.47
C ALA A 38 -0.17 3.07 1.00
N ASN A 39 -0.20 2.64 2.26
CA ASN A 39 0.81 1.78 2.87
C ASN A 39 0.19 0.42 3.14
N ILE A 40 0.73 -0.64 2.55
CA ILE A 40 0.25 -2.01 2.72
C ILE A 40 1.39 -2.84 3.31
N VAL A 41 1.17 -3.43 4.49
CA VAL A 41 2.15 -4.33 5.13
C VAL A 41 1.65 -5.75 4.99
N ILE A 42 2.49 -6.60 4.41
CA ILE A 42 2.23 -8.03 4.20
C ILE A 42 3.30 -8.81 4.95
N ASP A 43 2.89 -9.81 5.73
CA ASP A 43 3.83 -10.66 6.46
C ASP A 43 4.47 -11.74 5.56
N LYS A 44 5.37 -12.55 6.15
CA LYS A 44 6.08 -13.62 5.44
C LYS A 44 5.18 -14.79 5.02
N GLN A 45 3.95 -14.87 5.51
CA GLN A 45 2.94 -15.85 5.14
C GLN A 45 2.03 -15.33 4.03
N GLY A 46 2.24 -14.09 3.56
CA GLY A 46 1.40 -13.46 2.55
C GLY A 46 0.11 -12.87 3.10
N ILE A 47 -0.01 -12.71 4.42
CA ILE A 47 -1.20 -12.15 5.07
C ILE A 47 -1.03 -10.64 5.23
N ILE A 48 -2.07 -9.89 4.85
CA ILE A 48 -2.12 -8.44 5.03
C ILE A 48 -2.29 -8.14 6.52
N GLN A 49 -1.37 -7.34 7.06
CA GLN A 49 -1.35 -6.94 8.46
C GLN A 49 -1.80 -5.49 8.66
N LEU A 50 -1.70 -4.67 7.61
CA LEU A 50 -2.10 -3.26 7.61
C LEU A 50 -2.44 -2.81 6.19
N ILE A 51 -3.48 -1.99 6.07
CA ILE A 51 -3.75 -1.13 4.91
C ILE A 51 -4.08 0.26 5.48
N ASP A 52 -3.20 1.22 5.25
CA ASP A 52 -3.50 2.64 5.42
C ASP A 52 -3.69 3.26 4.04
N GLU A 53 -4.69 4.12 3.87
CA GLU A 53 -4.96 4.79 2.59
C GLU A 53 -5.25 6.29 2.79
N GLY A 54 -5.10 7.06 1.71
CA GLY A 54 -5.35 8.50 1.71
C GLY A 54 -4.45 9.24 2.70
N ASP A 55 -5.06 10.06 3.56
CA ASP A 55 -4.34 10.90 4.52
C ASP A 55 -3.62 10.07 5.59
N SER A 56 -4.19 8.93 5.99
CA SER A 56 -3.56 8.02 6.97
C SER A 56 -2.24 7.44 6.46
N ALA A 57 -2.06 7.33 5.14
CA ALA A 57 -0.85 6.79 4.52
C ALA A 57 0.27 7.82 4.33
N VAL A 58 0.02 9.09 4.67
CA VAL A 58 1.02 10.18 4.56
C VAL A 58 2.18 9.95 5.54
N ASP A 59 1.87 9.56 6.78
CA ASP A 59 2.88 9.18 7.78
C ASP A 59 3.16 7.67 7.69
N PRO A 60 4.39 7.24 7.33
CA PRO A 60 4.72 5.81 7.24
C PRO A 60 4.98 5.14 8.59
N ASN A 61 4.93 5.86 9.73
CA ASN A 61 5.27 5.32 11.05
C ASN A 61 4.34 4.18 11.49
N SER A 62 3.07 4.19 11.07
CA SER A 62 2.12 3.08 11.31
C SER A 62 2.65 1.78 10.69
N ALA A 63 3.00 1.82 9.40
CA ALA A 63 3.58 0.70 8.67
C ALA A 63 4.92 0.24 9.27
N LEU A 64 5.80 1.18 9.64
CA LEU A 64 7.08 0.87 10.27
C LEU A 64 6.90 0.16 11.63
N THR A 65 5.91 0.59 12.42
CA THR A 65 5.58 -0.01 13.72
C THR A 65 5.10 -1.45 13.56
N VAL A 66 4.21 -1.70 12.60
CA VAL A 66 3.72 -3.06 12.29
C VAL A 66 4.88 -3.94 11.81
N CYS A 67 5.69 -3.46 10.86
CA CYS A 67 6.88 -4.18 10.38
C CYS A 67 7.84 -4.58 11.51
N THR A 68 8.14 -3.63 12.41
CA THR A 68 9.03 -3.86 13.56
C THR A 68 8.44 -4.90 14.52
N THR A 69 7.14 -4.83 14.77
CA THR A 69 6.42 -5.76 15.65
C THR A 69 6.44 -7.18 15.08
N LEU A 70 6.18 -7.33 13.78
CA LEU A 70 6.25 -8.61 13.08
C LEU A 70 7.67 -9.19 13.08
N HIS A 71 8.68 -8.35 12.88
CA HIS A 71 10.08 -8.77 12.91
C HIS A 71 10.50 -9.30 14.30
N LYS A 72 10.12 -8.58 15.38
CA LYS A 72 10.35 -9.04 16.76
C LYS A 72 9.66 -10.37 17.03
N LYS A 73 8.39 -10.51 16.64
CA LYS A 73 7.62 -11.76 16.81
C LYS A 73 8.24 -12.94 16.05
N SER A 74 8.80 -12.70 14.86
CA SER A 74 9.50 -13.73 14.08
C SER A 74 10.82 -14.17 14.71
N THR A 75 11.47 -13.33 15.51
CA THR A 75 12.80 -13.59 16.10
C THR A 75 12.71 -14.24 17.49
N ALA A 76 11.56 -14.10 18.15
CA ALA A 76 11.28 -14.71 19.46
C ALA A 76 10.85 -16.18 19.38
N LYS A 77 10.85 -16.80 18.19
CA LYS A 77 10.48 -18.20 17.93
C LYS A 77 11.71 -18.97 17.49
#